data_AF-A0A9E5N4A0-F1
#
_entry.id   AF-A0A9E5N4A0-F1
#
_cell.length_a   1.000
_cell.length_b   1.000
_cell.length_c   1.000
_cell.angle_alpha   90.00
_cell.angle_beta   90.00
_cell.angle_gamma   90.00
#
_symmetry.space_group_name_H-M   'P 1'
#
loop_
_entity.id
_entity.type
_entity.pdbx_description
1 polymer ?
#
loop_
_entity_poly.entity_id
_entity_poly.type
_entity_poly.pdbx_seq_one_letter_code
_entity_poly.pdbx_strand_id
1 'polypeptide(L)' 'MVKLLMAEQLEKFRQKILANRPKKTLISISCGTCGQARGALKVAEAFKKAVKGLEKKISIKVTGCHGFCEAEPNVIIFP' A
#
# COMPACT_ATOMS: atom_id res chain seq x y z
N MET A 1 22.03 1.12 -9.88
CA MET A 1 21.24 -0.08 -9.51
C MET A 1 22.21 -1.08 -8.89
N VAL A 2 21.98 -1.54 -7.65
CA VAL A 2 22.88 -2.52 -7.01
C VAL A 2 22.54 -3.90 -7.58
N LYS A 3 23.52 -4.57 -8.18
CA LYS A 3 23.35 -5.95 -8.69
C LYS A 3 23.61 -6.91 -7.53
N LEU A 4 22.59 -7.67 -7.14
CA LEU A 4 22.68 -8.70 -6.11
C LEU A 4 22.91 -10.03 -6.84
N LEU A 5 24.10 -10.60 -6.68
CA LEU A 5 24.56 -11.79 -7.42
C LEU A 5 24.46 -13.07 -6.58
N MET A 6 24.38 -12.94 -5.25
CA MET A 6 24.36 -14.05 -4.31
C MET A 6 23.17 -13.94 -3.34
N ALA A 7 22.62 -15.08 -2.91
CA ALA A 7 21.47 -15.14 -2.00
C ALA A 7 21.71 -14.37 -0.69
N GLU A 8 22.93 -14.41 -0.15
CA GLU A 8 23.29 -13.69 1.08
C GLU A 8 23.21 -12.16 0.91
N GLN A 9 23.55 -11.64 -0.27
CA GLN A 9 23.43 -10.21 -0.57
C GLN A 9 21.97 -9.78 -0.60
N LEU A 10 21.08 -10.64 -1.12
CA LEU A 10 19.65 -10.42 -1.12
C LEU A 10 19.10 -10.36 0.31
N GLU A 11 19.49 -11.29 1.18
CA GLU A 11 19.04 -11.29 2.57
C GLU A 11 19.55 -10.08 3.36
N LYS A 12 20.82 -9.72 3.22
CA LYS A 12 21.38 -8.49 3.83
C LYS A 12 20.62 -7.25 3.36
N PHE A 13 20.26 -7.18 2.08
CA PHE A 13 19.48 -6.06 1.54
C PHE A 13 18.05 -6.04 2.09
N ARG A 14 17.39 -7.21 2.16
CA ARG A 14 16.05 -7.35 2.74
C ARG A 14 16.03 -6.90 4.21
N GLN A 15 17.00 -7.33 5.01
CA GLN A 15 17.12 -6.93 6.42
C GLN A 15 17.31 -5.41 6.57
N LYS A 16 18.15 -4.79 5.72
CA LYS A 16 18.32 -3.32 5.71
C LYS A 16 17.02 -2.57 5.40
N ILE A 17 16.21 -3.07 4.46
CA ILE A 17 14.91 -2.47 4.14
C ILE A 17 13.96 -2.61 5.31
N LEU A 18 13.88 -3.80 5.92
CA LEU A 18 12.99 -4.07 7.05
C LEU A 18 13.36 -3.23 8.27
N ALA A 19 14.66 -3.07 8.57
CA ALA A 19 15.14 -2.26 9.67
C ALA A 19 14.77 -0.77 9.52
N ASN A 20 14.71 -0.27 8.29
CA ASN A 20 14.36 1.12 7.98
C ASN A 20 12.86 1.30 7.68
N ARG A 21 12.04 0.24 7.78
CA ARG A 21 10.63 0.34 7.44
C ARG A 21 9.91 1.19 8.50
N PRO A 22 9.19 2.25 8.10
CA PRO A 22 8.43 3.05 9.05
C PRO A 22 7.34 2.20 9.70
N LYS A 23 7.21 2.30 11.03
CA LYS A 23 6.17 1.62 11.82
C LYS A 23 4.79 2.28 11.68
N LYS A 24 4.42 2.64 10.45
CA LYS A 24 3.12 3.25 10.12
C LYS A 24 2.20 2.19 9.56
N THR A 25 0.97 2.14 10.04
CA THR A 25 -0.09 1.36 9.39
C THR A 25 -0.24 1.82 7.95
N LEU A 26 -0.22 0.88 7.00
CA LEU A 26 -0.41 1.19 5.60
C LEU A 26 -1.77 0.70 5.15
N ILE A 27 -2.63 1.62 4.71
CA ILE A 27 -3.93 1.32 4.11
C ILE A 27 -3.76 1.37 2.59
N SER A 28 -3.90 0.22 1.94
CA SER A 28 -3.86 0.07 0.48
C SER A 28 -5.27 -0.03 -0.07
N ILE A 29 -5.62 0.84 -1.02
CA ILE A 29 -6.97 0.91 -1.61
C ILE A 29 -6.84 0.59 -3.10
N SER A 30 -7.55 -0.44 -3.56
CA SER A 30 -7.57 -0.81 -4.97
C SER A 30 -8.34 0.22 -5.79
N CYS A 31 -7.70 0.75 -6.82
CA CYS A 31 -8.27 1.74 -7.75
C CYS A 31 -7.92 1.36 -9.20
N GLY A 32 -7.96 0.06 -9.52
CA GLY A 32 -8.00 -0.41 -10.90
C GLY A 32 -9.30 0.01 -11.60
N THR A 33 -9.44 -0.31 -12.89
CA THR A 33 -10.58 0.13 -13.71
C THR A 33 -11.94 -0.24 -13.11
N CYS A 34 -12.12 -1.49 -12.69
CA CYS A 34 -13.37 -1.97 -12.07
C CYS A 34 -13.67 -1.21 -10.76
N GLY A 35 -12.65 -1.01 -9.92
CA GLY A 35 -12.75 -0.25 -8.68
C GLY A 35 -13.10 1.21 -8.93
N GLN A 36 -12.49 1.86 -9.91
CA GLN A 36 -12.84 3.24 -10.28
C GLN A 36 -14.29 3.33 -10.76
N ALA A 37 -14.74 2.40 -11.62
CA ALA A 37 -16.13 2.32 -12.05
C ALA A 37 -17.12 2.14 -10.88
N ARG A 38 -16.67 1.51 -9.79
CA ARG A 38 -17.41 1.31 -8.54
C ARG A 38 -17.15 2.37 -7.46
N GLY A 39 -16.46 3.46 -7.80
CA GLY A 39 -16.27 4.60 -6.90
C GLY A 39 -15.06 4.52 -5.96
N ALA A 40 -14.06 3.69 -6.24
CA ALA A 40 -12.85 3.56 -5.43
C ALA A 40 -12.14 4.89 -5.16
N LEU A 41 -12.16 5.83 -6.10
CA LEU A 41 -11.55 7.16 -5.91
C LEU A 41 -12.25 7.96 -4.81
N LYS A 42 -13.58 7.87 -4.70
CA LYS A 42 -14.35 8.50 -3.62
C LYS A 42 -13.99 7.89 -2.26
N VAL A 43 -13.82 6.57 -2.21
CA VAL A 43 -13.35 5.86 -1.01
C VAL A 43 -11.94 6.32 -0.63
N ALA A 44 -11.01 6.36 -1.58
CA ALA A 44 -9.65 6.82 -1.33
C ALA A 44 -9.59 8.27 -0.81
N GLU A 45 -10.42 9.16 -1.34
CA GLU A 45 -10.53 10.54 -0.85
C GLU A 45 -11.11 10.61 0.56
N ALA A 46 -12.14 9.81 0.86
CA ALA A 46 -12.73 9.73 2.20
C ALA A 46 -11.71 9.26 3.23
N PHE A 47 -10.90 8.23 2.92
CA PHE A 47 -9.80 7.81 3.78
C PHE A 47 -8.76 8.91 3.98
N LYS A 48 -8.34 9.60 2.91
CA LYS A 48 -7.37 10.72 3.00
C LYS A 48 -7.89 11.83 3.91
N LYS A 49 -9.19 12.14 3.89
CA LYS A 49 -9.81 13.11 4.79
C LYS A 49 -9.85 12.59 6.22
N ALA A 50 -10.23 11.33 6.43
CA ALA A 50 -10.39 10.72 7.75
C ALA A 50 -9.06 10.60 8.52
N VAL A 51 -7.93 10.43 7.83
CA VAL A 51 -6.60 10.29 8.48
C VAL A 51 -5.87 11.62 8.66
N LYS A 52 -6.49 12.77 8.36
CA LYS A 52 -5.87 14.07 8.60
C LYS A 52 -5.46 14.21 10.07
N GLY A 53 -4.22 14.59 10.32
CA GLY A 53 -3.61 14.66 11.67
C GLY A 53 -3.02 13.35 12.17
N LEU A 54 -3.20 12.23 11.45
CA LEU A 54 -2.65 10.91 11.78
C LEU A 54 -1.56 10.46 10.79
N GLU A 55 -1.05 11.33 9.92
CA GLU A 55 -0.10 11.02 8.84
C GLU A 55 1.25 10.50 9.38
N LYS A 56 1.57 10.78 10.64
CA LYS A 56 2.73 10.21 11.34
C LYS A 56 2.54 8.73 11.70
N LYS A 57 1.31 8.24 11.78
CA LYS A 57 0.95 6.86 12.18
C LYS A 57 0.36 6.05 11.03
N ILE A 58 -0.32 6.69 10.08
CA ILE A 58 -1.05 6.03 9.01
C ILE A 58 -0.57 6.57 7.66
N SER A 59 -0.30 5.66 6.73
CA SER A 59 -0.04 5.97 5.32
C SER A 59 -1.16 5.40 4.46
N ILE A 60 -1.64 6.16 3.47
CA ILE A 60 -2.59 5.67 2.47
C ILE A 60 -1.86 5.49 1.14
N LYS A 61 -2.02 4.34 0.51
CA LYS A 61 -1.62 4.09 -0.87
C LYS A 61 -2.81 3.74 -1.72
N VAL A 62 -2.94 4.44 -2.84
CA VAL A 62 -3.84 4.05 -3.92
C VAL A 62 -3.05 3.16 -4.87
N THR A 63 -3.57 1.98 -5.17
CA THR A 63 -2.90 0.98 -6.03
C THR A 63 -3.76 0.59 -7.21
N GLY A 64 -3.19 -0.19 -8.13
CA GLY A 64 -3.97 -0.87 -9.17
C GLY A 64 -4.89 -1.97 -8.62
N CYS A 65 -5.37 -2.83 -9.51
CA CYS A 65 -6.24 -3.96 -9.17
C CYS A 65 -5.56 -4.94 -8.22
N HIS A 66 -6.31 -5.46 -7.24
CA HIS A 66 -5.85 -6.54 -6.34
C HIS A 66 -6.23 -7.94 -6.83
N GLY A 67 -7.00 -8.04 -7.92
CA GLY A 67 -7.46 -9.30 -8.51
C GLY A 67 -8.91 -9.68 -8.20
N PHE A 68 -9.56 -9.02 -7.23
CA PHE A 68 -10.94 -9.30 -6.81
C PHE A 68 -11.95 -8.30 -7.42
N CYS A 69 -12.00 -8.24 -8.76
CA CYS A 69 -12.80 -7.25 -9.49
C CYS A 69 -14.28 -7.23 -9.08
N GLU A 70 -14.85 -8.41 -8.79
CA GLU A 70 -16.26 -8.55 -8.40
C GLU A 70 -16.57 -7.99 -7.00
N ALA A 71 -15.55 -7.80 -6.17
CA ALA A 71 -15.65 -7.27 -4.82
C ALA A 71 -15.02 -5.86 -4.67
N GLU A 72 -14.52 -5.26 -5.76
CA GLU A 72 -13.94 -3.92 -5.67
C GLU A 72 -14.99 -2.86 -5.27
N PRO A 73 -14.58 -1.81 -4.53
CA PRO A 73 -13.20 -1.48 -4.10
C PRO A 73 -12.70 -2.30 -2.90
N ASN A 74 -11.47 -2.82 -3.00
CA ASN A 74 -10.84 -3.57 -1.91
C ASN A 74 -9.88 -2.70 -1.10
N VAL A 75 -9.87 -2.91 0.23
CA VAL A 75 -8.97 -2.22 1.16
C VAL A 75 -8.18 -3.25 1.94
N ILE A 76 -6.85 -3.13 1.91
CA ILE A 76 -5.93 -4.00 2.66
C ILE A 76 -5.19 -3.14 3.69
N ILE A 77 -5.26 -3.53 4.96
CA ILE A 77 -4.55 -2.88 6.06
C ILE A 77 -3.31 -3.71 6.38
N PHE A 78 -2.14 -3.16 6.08
CA PHE A 78 -0.85 -3.78 6.35
C PHE A 78 -0.27 -3.32 7.70
N PRO A 79 0.48 -4.20 8.39
CA PRO A 79 1.43 -3.80 9.42
C PRO A 79 2.65 -3.04 8.85
#